data_AF-A0AAW0UC76-F1
#
_entry.id   AF-A0AAW0UC76-F1
#
_cell.length_a   1.000
_cell.length_b   1.000
_cell.length_c   1.000
_cell.angle_alpha   90.00
_cell.angle_beta   90.00
_cell.angle_gamma   90.00
#
_symmetry.space_group_name_H-M   'P 1'
#
loop_
_entity.id
_entity.type
_entity.pdbx_description
1 polymer ?
#
loop_
_entity_poly.entity_id
_entity_poly.type
_entity_poly.pdbx_seq_one_letter_code
_entity_poly.pdbx_strand_id
1 'polypeptide(L)'
;MGVAVAQASTTSPPAEENSCSGLKDDRSLLSSLLTVAGYSDTCVAAALDSCRTGREDVRHASLVEEAREVVQQVSAAVNKWESRPRHCKDLLDSGDSGSGLRQVYPYPGRPHHRVPVFCDHTVDGGGWTVFQRRTSDAVRQDFYRTWVEYQLGFGDLEGEFWLGLDLLHQLTSTTLQQLRIDLDDYEGEHRWAKYGFFHVGAPETKFRLSVGRYSGDAGDGLSDKSGSSFSTHDADNDTWDDNCAKKFRGAYWYTNCHRANLNGYQYEGNHTSYADGINWTRFQTTTTTTTTTFPSSISDVTLSLSASLSLSRKPPECLGPHSHSGDLRCLPPHTATRRAHRASLHRALRARSHENATKYCCVLRAEKQRPQRPTTARHQPKEVHT
;
A
#
# COMPACT_ATOMS: atom_id res chain seq x y z
N MET A 1 -61.00 -61.91 -1.73
CA MET A 1 -59.91 -61.07 -1.19
C MET A 1 -58.96 -60.78 -2.34
N GLY A 2 -59.15 -59.61 -2.96
CA GLY A 2 -58.47 -59.23 -4.21
C GLY A 2 -57.27 -58.34 -3.94
N VAL A 3 -56.23 -58.58 -4.74
CA VAL A 3 -54.96 -57.85 -4.80
C VAL A 3 -55.20 -56.43 -5.32
N ALA A 4 -54.61 -55.42 -4.66
CA ALA A 4 -54.51 -54.07 -5.19
C ALA A 4 -53.02 -53.64 -5.23
N VAL A 5 -52.62 -53.21 -6.42
CA VAL A 5 -51.30 -52.71 -6.81
C VAL A 5 -51.17 -51.25 -6.34
N ALA A 6 -50.05 -50.89 -5.71
CA ALA A 6 -49.69 -49.49 -5.46
C ALA A 6 -48.47 -49.13 -6.33
N GLN A 7 -48.66 -48.11 -7.18
CA GLN A 7 -47.66 -47.57 -8.10
C GLN A 7 -46.58 -46.79 -7.33
N ALA A 8 -45.31 -47.03 -7.67
CA ALA A 8 -44.18 -46.22 -7.22
C ALA A 8 -44.12 -44.92 -8.04
N SER A 9 -44.26 -43.78 -7.38
CA SER A 9 -44.03 -42.45 -7.91
C SER A 9 -42.53 -42.17 -8.01
N THR A 10 -42.02 -41.98 -9.22
CA THR A 10 -40.65 -41.57 -9.52
C THR A 10 -40.42 -40.11 -9.11
N THR A 11 -39.66 -39.88 -8.04
CA THR A 11 -39.04 -38.58 -7.76
C THR A 11 -37.77 -38.43 -8.60
N SER A 12 -37.73 -37.41 -9.44
CA SER A 12 -36.56 -36.98 -10.21
C SER A 12 -35.38 -36.60 -9.31
N PRO A 13 -34.12 -36.89 -9.71
CA PRO A 13 -32.94 -36.46 -8.96
C PRO A 13 -32.76 -34.93 -9.01
N PRO A 14 -32.12 -34.32 -8.01
CA PRO A 14 -31.85 -32.89 -8.00
C PRO A 14 -30.90 -32.53 -9.15
N ALA A 15 -31.13 -31.37 -9.78
CA ALA A 15 -30.27 -30.84 -10.83
C ALA A 15 -28.84 -30.65 -10.30
N GLU A 16 -27.86 -31.25 -10.98
CA GLU A 16 -26.43 -31.03 -10.73
C GLU A 16 -26.12 -29.53 -10.86
N GLU A 17 -25.60 -28.92 -9.79
CA GLU A 17 -24.99 -27.60 -9.87
C GLU A 17 -23.78 -27.66 -10.80
N ASN A 18 -23.79 -26.87 -11.88
CA ASN A 18 -22.65 -26.75 -12.79
C ASN A 18 -21.38 -26.34 -12.02
N SER A 19 -20.29 -27.12 -12.13
CA SER A 19 -18.98 -26.89 -11.47
C SER A 19 -18.42 -25.46 -11.61
N CYS A 20 -18.80 -24.72 -12.65
CA CYS A 20 -18.35 -23.34 -12.91
C CYS A 20 -19.23 -22.22 -12.28
N SER A 21 -20.18 -22.52 -11.39
CA SER A 21 -20.97 -21.50 -10.68
C SER A 21 -20.07 -20.63 -9.78
N GLY A 22 -19.92 -19.34 -10.13
CA GLY A 22 -19.04 -18.37 -9.43
C GLY A 22 -17.82 -17.91 -10.23
N LEU A 23 -17.39 -18.66 -11.26
CA LEU A 23 -16.24 -18.29 -12.11
C LEU A 23 -16.59 -17.31 -13.26
N LYS A 24 -17.89 -17.07 -13.50
CA LYS A 24 -18.35 -16.20 -14.59
C LYS A 24 -18.01 -14.72 -14.35
N ASP A 25 -17.98 -14.30 -13.09
CA ASP A 25 -17.83 -12.89 -12.73
C ASP A 25 -16.37 -12.40 -12.80
N ASP A 26 -15.38 -13.30 -12.71
CA ASP A 26 -13.94 -12.98 -12.66
C ASP A 26 -13.12 -13.51 -13.86
N ARG A 27 -13.73 -13.54 -15.04
CA ARG A 27 -13.13 -14.10 -16.28
C ARG A 27 -11.76 -13.50 -16.64
N SER A 28 -11.57 -12.20 -16.42
CA SER A 28 -10.28 -11.53 -16.71
C SER A 28 -9.18 -11.92 -15.72
N LEU A 29 -9.56 -12.17 -14.48
CA LEU A 29 -8.65 -12.56 -13.41
C LEU A 29 -8.21 -14.02 -13.61
N LEU A 30 -9.15 -14.90 -13.93
CA LEU A 30 -8.89 -16.31 -14.25
C LEU A 30 -7.99 -16.47 -15.49
N SER A 31 -8.29 -15.72 -16.56
CA SER A 31 -7.45 -15.71 -17.76
C SER A 31 -6.02 -15.24 -17.45
N SER A 32 -5.88 -14.19 -16.65
CA SER A 32 -4.56 -13.67 -16.26
C SER A 32 -3.79 -14.67 -15.40
N LEU A 33 -4.47 -15.36 -14.48
CA LEU A 33 -3.87 -16.36 -13.59
C LEU A 33 -3.40 -17.61 -14.34
N LEU A 34 -4.21 -18.13 -15.26
CA LEU A 34 -3.86 -19.33 -16.03
C LEU A 34 -2.70 -19.07 -17.00
N THR A 35 -2.67 -17.89 -17.62
CA THR A 35 -1.52 -17.48 -18.44
C THR A 35 -0.25 -17.32 -17.57
N VAL A 36 -0.37 -16.80 -16.35
CA VAL A 36 0.76 -16.70 -15.40
C VAL A 36 1.22 -18.08 -14.90
N ALA A 37 0.29 -19.04 -14.75
CA ALA A 37 0.59 -20.42 -14.41
C ALA A 37 1.19 -21.24 -15.57
N GLY A 38 1.35 -20.64 -16.75
CA GLY A 38 2.04 -21.26 -17.90
C GLY A 38 1.13 -22.00 -18.87
N TYR A 39 -0.20 -21.89 -18.73
CA TYR A 39 -1.13 -22.45 -19.70
C TYR A 39 -1.12 -21.64 -21.00
N SER A 40 -1.13 -22.33 -22.15
CA SER A 40 -1.22 -21.68 -23.46
C SER A 40 -2.53 -20.91 -23.61
N ASP A 41 -2.51 -19.79 -24.31
CA ASP A 41 -3.71 -18.97 -24.57
C ASP A 41 -4.85 -19.79 -25.20
N THR A 42 -4.49 -20.80 -26.00
CA THR A 42 -5.42 -21.78 -26.57
C THR A 42 -6.05 -22.70 -25.53
N CYS A 43 -5.31 -23.16 -24.52
CA CYS A 43 -5.86 -23.95 -23.41
C CYS A 43 -6.75 -23.11 -22.50
N VAL A 44 -6.34 -21.86 -22.21
CA VAL A 44 -7.12 -20.93 -21.40
C VAL A 44 -8.45 -20.61 -22.09
N ALA A 45 -8.43 -20.36 -23.41
CA ALA A 45 -9.64 -20.13 -24.20
C ALA A 45 -10.56 -21.36 -24.23
N ALA A 46 -10.02 -22.57 -24.40
CA ALA A 46 -10.80 -23.80 -24.41
C ALA A 46 -11.45 -24.09 -23.05
N ALA A 47 -10.71 -23.94 -21.95
CA ALA A 47 -11.24 -24.14 -20.59
C ALA A 47 -12.38 -23.14 -20.26
N LEU A 48 -12.22 -21.87 -20.65
CA LEU A 48 -13.25 -20.84 -20.48
C LEU A 48 -14.50 -21.11 -21.36
N ASP A 49 -14.33 -21.73 -22.53
CA ASP A 49 -15.45 -22.09 -23.42
C ASP A 49 -16.18 -23.35 -22.96
N SER A 50 -15.48 -24.33 -22.39
CA SER A 50 -16.09 -25.49 -21.72
C SER A 50 -16.94 -25.06 -20.52
N CYS A 51 -16.46 -24.12 -19.69
CA CYS A 51 -17.26 -23.55 -18.60
C CYS A 51 -18.48 -22.75 -19.10
N ARG A 52 -18.41 -22.16 -20.31
CA ARG A 52 -19.52 -21.42 -20.92
C ARG A 52 -20.62 -22.34 -21.44
N THR A 53 -20.23 -23.46 -22.03
CA THR A 53 -21.13 -24.33 -22.80
C THR A 53 -21.73 -25.47 -21.97
N GLY A 54 -21.24 -25.72 -20.76
CA GLY A 54 -21.72 -26.81 -19.91
C GLY A 54 -21.44 -28.20 -20.50
N ARG A 55 -20.58 -28.28 -21.53
CA ARG A 55 -20.11 -29.55 -22.09
C ARG A 55 -18.89 -29.99 -21.31
N GLU A 56 -19.12 -30.79 -20.28
CA GLU A 56 -18.07 -31.54 -19.59
C GLU A 56 -17.52 -32.63 -20.51
N ASP A 57 -16.59 -32.26 -21.38
CA ASP A 57 -15.69 -33.25 -21.97
C ASP A 57 -14.71 -33.63 -20.85
N VAL A 58 -14.73 -34.89 -20.38
CA VAL A 58 -14.08 -35.39 -19.14
C VAL A 58 -12.61 -34.98 -19.00
N ARG A 59 -11.93 -34.70 -20.12
CA ARG A 59 -10.54 -34.19 -20.17
C ARG A 59 -10.37 -32.73 -19.73
N HIS A 60 -11.42 -31.92 -19.76
CA HIS A 60 -11.42 -30.50 -19.35
C HIS A 60 -11.91 -30.30 -17.91
N ALA A 61 -12.72 -31.21 -17.37
CA ALA A 61 -13.19 -31.12 -15.97
C ALA A 61 -12.03 -31.18 -14.96
N SER A 62 -11.06 -32.07 -15.18
CA SER A 62 -9.84 -32.16 -14.35
C SER A 62 -8.99 -30.88 -14.41
N LEU A 63 -8.88 -30.26 -15.58
CA LEU A 63 -8.15 -29.00 -15.77
C LEU A 63 -8.87 -27.81 -15.11
N VAL A 64 -10.21 -27.82 -15.10
CA VAL A 64 -11.03 -26.79 -14.45
C VAL A 64 -10.92 -26.89 -12.93
N GLU A 65 -10.91 -28.09 -12.35
CA GLU A 65 -10.71 -28.26 -10.90
C GLU A 65 -9.28 -27.92 -10.46
N GLU A 66 -8.24 -28.30 -11.23
CA GLU A 66 -6.86 -27.85 -10.98
C GLU A 66 -6.73 -26.31 -11.07
N ALA A 67 -7.34 -25.70 -12.09
CA ALA A 67 -7.40 -24.25 -12.23
C ALA A 67 -8.09 -23.58 -11.04
N ARG A 68 -9.19 -24.17 -10.55
CA ARG A 68 -9.96 -23.67 -9.40
C ARG A 68 -9.13 -23.72 -8.12
N GLU A 69 -8.41 -24.81 -7.89
CA GLU A 69 -7.54 -24.94 -6.72
C GLU A 69 -6.42 -23.89 -6.74
N VAL A 70 -5.77 -23.69 -7.90
CA VAL A 70 -4.76 -22.64 -8.08
C VAL A 70 -5.36 -21.25 -7.86
N VAL A 71 -6.55 -20.97 -8.40
CA VAL A 71 -7.24 -19.69 -8.20
C VAL A 71 -7.58 -19.48 -6.72
N GLN A 72 -8.03 -20.51 -5.99
CA GLN A 72 -8.29 -20.42 -4.55
C GLN A 72 -7.01 -20.16 -3.76
N GLN A 73 -5.92 -20.87 -4.06
CA GLN A 73 -4.62 -20.66 -3.40
C GLN A 73 -4.08 -19.26 -3.67
N VAL A 74 -4.16 -18.77 -4.92
CA VAL A 74 -3.74 -17.42 -5.27
C VAL A 74 -4.65 -16.37 -4.64
N SER A 75 -5.97 -16.59 -4.61
CA SER A 75 -6.92 -15.67 -3.97
C SER A 75 -6.69 -15.62 -2.46
N ALA A 76 -6.45 -16.75 -1.80
CA ALA A 76 -6.10 -16.82 -0.39
C ALA A 76 -4.77 -16.10 -0.11
N ALA A 77 -3.78 -16.26 -1.00
CA ALA A 77 -2.54 -15.52 -0.92
C ALA A 77 -2.79 -14.02 -1.08
N VAL A 78 -3.48 -13.57 -2.14
CA VAL A 78 -3.89 -12.16 -2.41
C VAL A 78 -4.62 -11.56 -1.22
N ASN A 79 -5.61 -12.23 -0.66
CA ASN A 79 -6.35 -11.77 0.52
C ASN A 79 -5.44 -11.67 1.75
N LYS A 80 -4.49 -12.60 1.93
CA LYS A 80 -3.47 -12.53 2.99
C LYS A 80 -2.43 -11.43 2.75
N TRP A 81 -2.21 -11.01 1.50
CA TRP A 81 -1.36 -9.87 1.14
C TRP A 81 -2.08 -8.54 1.39
N GLU A 82 -3.36 -8.45 1.01
CA GLU A 82 -4.23 -7.29 1.20
C GLU A 82 -4.49 -7.02 2.69
N SER A 83 -4.47 -8.06 3.53
CA SER A 83 -4.72 -7.96 4.97
C SER A 83 -3.53 -7.51 5.82
N ARG A 84 -2.34 -7.29 5.24
CA ARG A 84 -1.18 -6.83 6.03
C ARG A 84 -1.30 -5.34 6.34
N PRO A 85 -1.08 -4.94 7.61
CA PRO A 85 -1.19 -3.54 8.00
C PRO A 85 -0.08 -2.72 7.36
N ARG A 86 -0.43 -1.71 6.57
CA ARG A 86 0.52 -0.82 5.89
C ARG A 86 0.95 0.36 6.75
N HIS A 87 0.12 0.73 7.71
CA HIS A 87 0.30 1.85 8.65
C HIS A 87 -0.47 1.60 9.93
N CYS A 88 -0.24 2.42 10.97
CA CYS A 88 -0.88 2.28 12.28
C CYS A 88 -2.41 2.34 12.23
N LYS A 89 -3.00 3.03 11.24
CA LYS A 89 -4.47 3.02 11.08
C LYS A 89 -5.02 1.62 10.76
N ASP A 90 -4.31 0.81 9.96
CA ASP A 90 -4.75 -0.55 9.65
C ASP A 90 -4.67 -1.45 10.89
N LEU A 91 -3.64 -1.24 11.73
CA LEU A 91 -3.48 -1.94 13.01
C LEU A 91 -4.65 -1.60 13.94
N LEU A 92 -4.99 -0.32 14.08
CA LEU A 92 -6.14 0.11 14.88
C LEU A 92 -7.44 -0.52 14.39
N ASP A 93 -7.67 -0.49 13.08
CA ASP A 93 -8.89 -1.04 12.48
C ASP A 93 -8.97 -2.57 12.62
N SER A 94 -7.82 -3.24 12.77
CA SER A 94 -7.73 -4.67 13.08
C SER A 94 -7.86 -5.01 14.57
N GLY A 95 -8.03 -4.01 15.43
CA GLY A 95 -8.23 -4.17 16.88
C GLY A 95 -6.97 -3.98 17.75
N ASP A 96 -5.83 -3.61 17.16
CA ASP A 96 -4.63 -3.25 17.93
C ASP A 96 -4.73 -1.79 18.41
N SER A 97 -5.14 -1.60 19.66
CA SER A 97 -5.42 -0.29 20.24
C SER A 97 -4.33 0.25 21.16
N GLY A 98 -3.20 -0.45 21.33
CA GLY A 98 -2.14 -0.03 22.24
C GLY A 98 -1.06 0.79 21.55
N SER A 99 -0.75 2.00 22.04
CA SER A 99 0.38 2.79 21.52
C SER A 99 1.73 2.08 21.72
N GLY A 100 2.71 2.40 20.87
CA GLY A 100 4.07 1.89 20.95
C GLY A 100 4.60 1.36 19.61
N LEU A 101 5.74 0.66 19.68
CA LEU A 101 6.38 0.11 18.49
C LEU A 101 5.55 -1.01 17.86
N ARG A 102 5.40 -0.95 16.54
CA ARG A 102 4.72 -1.95 15.72
C ARG A 102 5.45 -2.16 14.40
N GLN A 103 5.17 -3.30 13.77
CA GLN A 103 5.70 -3.65 12.44
C GLN A 103 4.61 -3.44 11.39
N VAL A 104 4.93 -2.67 10.35
CA VAL A 104 4.02 -2.41 9.22
C VAL A 104 4.65 -2.86 7.89
N TYR A 105 3.83 -3.00 6.86
CA TYR A 105 4.20 -3.48 5.53
C TYR A 105 3.90 -2.43 4.44
N PRO A 106 4.64 -1.32 4.41
CA PRO A 106 4.28 -0.14 3.62
C PRO A 106 4.60 -0.29 2.12
N TYR A 107 5.27 -1.36 1.70
CA TYR A 107 5.72 -1.58 0.31
C TYR A 107 4.90 -2.66 -0.39
N PRO A 108 3.89 -2.33 -1.23
CA PRO A 108 3.07 -3.32 -1.92
C PRO A 108 3.88 -4.29 -2.79
N GLY A 109 4.96 -3.80 -3.42
CA GLY A 109 5.86 -4.62 -4.24
C GLY A 109 6.89 -5.45 -3.46
N ARG A 110 7.00 -5.27 -2.14
CA ARG A 110 7.92 -6.00 -1.26
C ARG A 110 7.17 -6.46 -0.01
N PRO A 111 6.21 -7.36 -0.14
CA PRO A 111 5.22 -7.60 0.90
C PRO A 111 5.74 -8.37 2.13
N HIS A 112 6.97 -8.90 2.08
CA HIS A 112 7.67 -9.46 3.26
C HIS A 112 8.55 -8.43 3.97
N HIS A 113 8.77 -7.27 3.36
CA HIS A 113 9.57 -6.21 3.95
C HIS A 113 8.73 -5.47 4.97
N ARG A 114 9.08 -5.67 6.24
CA ARG A 114 8.46 -5.00 7.38
C ARG A 114 9.32 -3.84 7.84
N VAL A 115 8.68 -2.79 8.34
CA VAL A 115 9.36 -1.61 8.89
C VAL A 115 8.81 -1.33 10.29
N PRO A 116 9.67 -1.08 11.29
CA PRO A 116 9.22 -0.64 12.60
C PRO A 116 8.73 0.81 12.54
N VAL A 117 7.62 1.09 13.20
CA VAL A 117 7.06 2.45 13.38
C VAL A 117 6.54 2.59 14.79
N PHE A 118 6.46 3.84 15.29
CA PHE A 118 5.75 4.12 16.53
C PHE A 118 4.29 4.47 16.20
N CYS A 119 3.36 3.72 16.78
CA CYS A 119 1.93 3.97 16.64
C CYS A 119 1.39 4.71 17.86
N ASP A 120 0.67 5.80 17.62
CA ASP A 120 -0.13 6.49 18.63
C ASP A 120 -1.62 6.23 18.40
N HIS A 121 -2.23 5.54 19.36
CA HIS A 121 -3.65 5.20 19.38
C HIS A 121 -4.44 6.01 20.40
N THR A 122 -3.81 6.98 21.07
CA THR A 122 -4.42 7.76 22.16
C THR A 122 -4.94 9.11 21.71
N VAL A 123 -4.23 9.79 20.80
CA VAL A 123 -4.59 11.13 20.35
C VAL A 123 -5.63 11.06 19.23
N ASP A 124 -6.69 11.88 19.33
CA ASP A 124 -7.63 12.17 18.23
C ASP A 124 -8.18 10.91 17.51
N GLY A 125 -8.61 9.92 18.29
CA GLY A 125 -9.17 8.65 17.79
C GLY A 125 -8.14 7.62 17.34
N GLY A 126 -6.84 7.95 17.40
CA GLY A 126 -5.75 7.01 17.19
C GLY A 126 -5.47 6.60 15.73
N GLY A 127 -4.55 5.65 15.58
CA GLY A 127 -4.14 5.14 14.27
C GLY A 127 -3.05 6.01 13.62
N TRP A 128 -2.39 6.83 14.42
CA TRP A 128 -1.35 7.73 13.99
C TRP A 128 -0.02 6.99 13.90
N THR A 129 0.64 7.12 12.75
CA THR A 129 2.02 6.68 12.55
C THR A 129 2.90 7.91 12.80
N VAL A 130 3.62 7.91 13.92
CA VAL A 130 4.53 9.02 14.27
C VAL A 130 5.75 8.95 13.35
N PHE A 131 6.11 10.07 12.74
CA PHE A 131 7.24 10.12 11.82
C PHE A 131 8.32 11.14 12.18
N GLN A 132 8.02 12.03 13.12
CA GLN A 132 9.01 12.88 13.75
C GLN A 132 8.59 13.06 15.21
N ARG A 133 9.57 12.98 16.11
CA ARG A 133 9.37 13.38 17.50
C ARG A 133 10.58 14.14 18.02
N ARG A 134 10.31 15.26 18.70
CA ARG A 134 11.24 16.05 19.51
C ARG A 134 10.76 16.04 20.96
N THR A 135 11.66 15.83 21.91
CA THR A 135 11.34 15.86 23.34
C THR A 135 12.37 16.71 24.09
N SER A 136 11.93 17.35 25.16
CA SER A 136 12.75 18.19 26.02
C SER A 136 13.57 17.38 27.03
N ASP A 137 13.54 16.04 26.94
CA ASP A 137 14.29 15.09 27.77
C ASP A 137 15.81 15.30 27.70
N ALA A 138 16.52 14.68 28.64
CA ALA A 138 17.98 14.76 28.73
C ALA A 138 18.71 14.06 27.57
N VAL A 139 18.10 13.03 26.98
CA VAL A 139 18.67 12.30 25.83
C VAL A 139 18.06 12.85 24.56
N ARG A 140 18.85 13.59 23.78
CA ARG A 140 18.42 14.24 22.55
C ARG A 140 19.15 13.72 21.33
N GLN A 141 18.47 13.80 20.20
CA GLN A 141 18.97 13.46 18.88
C GLN A 141 19.38 14.75 18.15
N ASP A 142 20.49 14.69 17.41
CA ASP A 142 20.89 15.78 16.52
C ASP A 142 20.08 15.73 15.21
N PHE A 143 19.39 16.83 14.90
CA PHE A 143 18.59 17.01 13.67
C PHE A 143 19.30 17.83 12.59
N TYR A 144 20.50 18.37 12.85
CA TYR A 144 21.30 19.05 11.83
C TYR A 144 22.09 18.02 10.99
N ARG A 145 21.33 17.26 10.19
CA ARG A 145 21.77 16.07 9.46
C ARG A 145 21.79 16.26 7.95
N THR A 146 22.51 15.37 7.28
CA THR A 146 22.67 15.34 5.83
C THR A 146 21.41 14.90 5.09
N TRP A 147 21.36 15.14 3.77
CA TRP A 147 20.29 14.68 2.89
C TRP A 147 20.05 13.18 3.01
N VAL A 148 21.13 12.39 2.99
CA VAL A 148 21.05 10.93 3.01
C VAL A 148 20.49 10.42 4.35
N GLU A 149 20.88 11.05 5.47
CA GLU A 149 20.32 10.71 6.78
C GLU A 149 18.82 11.06 6.87
N TYR A 150 18.39 12.21 6.37
CA TYR A 150 16.96 12.56 6.30
C TYR A 150 16.17 11.66 5.34
N GLN A 151 16.81 11.17 4.29
CA GLN A 151 16.20 10.23 3.36
C GLN A 151 15.95 8.87 4.02
N LEU A 152 16.95 8.35 4.74
CA LEU A 152 16.91 7.03 5.39
C LEU A 152 16.17 7.00 6.73
N GLY A 153 16.21 8.10 7.49
CA GLY A 153 15.75 8.17 8.86
C GLY A 153 16.88 8.02 9.88
N PHE A 154 16.65 8.51 11.10
CA PHE A 154 17.61 8.49 12.21
C PHE A 154 16.91 8.63 13.56
N GLY A 155 17.63 8.34 14.65
CA GLY A 155 17.13 8.46 16.03
C GLY A 155 16.48 7.18 16.55
N ASP A 156 15.79 7.32 17.68
CA ASP A 156 15.13 6.22 18.39
C ASP A 156 13.61 6.38 18.30
N LEU A 157 12.91 5.36 17.79
CA LEU A 157 11.46 5.35 17.66
C LEU A 157 10.74 5.44 19.02
N GLU A 158 11.42 5.17 20.14
CA GLU A 158 10.91 5.37 21.50
C GLU A 158 11.40 6.69 22.15
N GLY A 159 12.30 7.42 21.49
CA GLY A 159 12.79 8.75 21.88
C GLY A 159 12.58 9.78 20.77
N GLU A 160 13.60 10.62 20.52
CA GLU A 160 13.62 11.55 19.39
C GLU A 160 14.05 10.86 18.08
N PHE A 161 13.32 11.10 17.00
CA PHE A 161 13.64 10.51 15.71
C PHE A 161 13.05 11.26 14.52
N TRP A 162 13.58 10.92 13.33
CA TRP A 162 13.00 11.20 12.03
C TRP A 162 12.86 9.89 11.25
N LEU A 163 11.66 9.58 10.77
CA LEU A 163 11.33 8.27 10.20
C LEU A 163 11.98 8.01 8.82
N GLY A 164 12.34 9.06 8.10
CA GLY A 164 12.94 8.96 6.76
C GLY A 164 11.98 9.36 5.64
N LEU A 165 12.47 10.20 4.72
CA LEU A 165 11.69 10.71 3.58
C LEU A 165 11.28 9.60 2.61
N ASP A 166 12.11 8.57 2.42
CA ASP A 166 11.77 7.44 1.56
C ASP A 166 10.53 6.70 2.08
N LEU A 167 10.46 6.45 3.38
CA LEU A 167 9.31 5.79 3.97
C LEU A 167 8.06 6.69 3.96
N LEU A 168 8.23 7.98 4.27
CA LEU A 168 7.14 8.96 4.19
C LEU A 168 6.54 9.06 2.78
N HIS A 169 7.38 9.07 1.75
CA HIS A 169 6.93 9.05 0.36
C HIS A 169 6.08 7.79 0.08
N GLN A 170 6.50 6.61 0.56
CA GLN A 170 5.76 5.37 0.32
C GLN A 170 4.41 5.33 1.05
N LEU A 171 4.38 5.73 2.32
CA LEU A 171 3.16 5.78 3.14
C LEU A 171 2.13 6.75 2.55
N THR A 172 2.59 7.89 2.02
CA THR A 172 1.72 8.94 1.47
C THR A 172 1.40 8.78 -0.02
N SER A 173 2.07 7.87 -0.74
CA SER A 173 1.79 7.57 -2.15
C SER A 173 0.78 6.45 -2.36
N THR A 174 0.62 5.58 -1.36
CA THR A 174 -0.24 4.39 -1.44
C THR A 174 -1.63 4.61 -0.87
N THR A 175 -1.73 5.44 0.17
CA THR A 175 -2.97 5.79 0.86
C THR A 175 -3.05 7.31 1.04
N LEU A 176 -4.26 7.88 1.00
CA LEU A 176 -4.46 9.29 1.35
C LEU A 176 -4.24 9.48 2.85
N GLN A 177 -3.23 10.27 3.20
CA GLN A 177 -2.87 10.55 4.59
C GLN A 177 -3.33 11.96 4.98
N GLN A 178 -3.78 12.11 6.22
CA GLN A 178 -3.82 13.40 6.91
C GLN A 178 -2.55 13.56 7.75
N LEU A 179 -2.18 14.81 8.04
CA LEU A 179 -1.09 15.17 8.95
C LEU A 179 -1.68 15.77 10.22
N ARG A 180 -1.12 15.38 11.36
CA ARG A 180 -1.29 16.04 12.65
C ARG A 180 0.07 16.43 13.21
N ILE A 181 0.11 17.61 13.81
CA ILE A 181 1.28 18.18 14.48
C ILE A 181 0.80 18.59 15.88
N ASP A 182 1.44 18.04 16.89
CA ASP A 182 1.23 18.36 18.30
C ASP A 182 2.48 19.11 18.79
N LEU A 183 2.26 20.21 19.52
CA LEU A 183 3.28 21.17 19.93
C LEU A 183 3.07 21.53 21.40
N ASP A 184 4.13 21.45 22.18
CA ASP A 184 4.18 21.88 23.58
C ASP A 184 5.30 22.90 23.76
N ASP A 185 5.12 23.88 24.63
CA ASP A 185 6.17 24.83 25.00
C ASP A 185 6.69 24.62 26.42
N TYR A 186 7.75 25.35 26.78
CA TYR A 186 8.32 25.32 28.14
C TYR A 186 7.43 25.97 29.21
N GLU A 187 6.35 26.66 28.82
CA GLU A 187 5.36 27.26 29.73
C GLU A 187 4.19 26.31 30.03
N GLY A 188 4.14 25.15 29.33
CA GLY A 188 3.12 24.11 29.50
C GLY A 188 1.89 24.32 28.61
N GLU A 189 1.94 25.22 27.63
CA GLU A 189 0.87 25.37 26.66
C GLU A 189 0.98 24.32 25.56
N HIS A 190 -0.14 23.63 25.33
CA HIS A 190 -0.31 22.68 24.24
C HIS A 190 -1.14 23.29 23.11
N ARG A 191 -0.71 23.07 21.87
CA ARG A 191 -1.47 23.40 20.65
C ARG A 191 -1.28 22.32 19.59
N TRP A 192 -2.20 22.27 18.64
CA TRP A 192 -2.13 21.33 17.52
C TRP A 192 -2.51 21.96 16.18
N ALA A 193 -2.01 21.35 15.11
CA ALA A 193 -2.34 21.66 13.73
C ALA A 193 -2.62 20.37 12.96
N LYS A 194 -3.70 20.35 12.19
CA LYS A 194 -4.05 19.27 11.27
C LYS A 194 -4.18 19.77 9.85
N TYR A 195 -3.79 18.91 8.91
CA TYR A 195 -3.98 19.12 7.48
C TYR A 195 -4.71 17.91 6.92
N GLY A 196 -5.88 18.13 6.31
CA GLY A 196 -6.74 17.04 5.80
C GLY A 196 -6.14 16.22 4.64
N PHE A 197 -4.99 16.65 4.13
CA PHE A 197 -4.19 15.92 3.15
C PHE A 197 -2.72 16.18 3.43
N PHE A 198 -1.89 15.15 3.26
CA PHE A 198 -0.45 15.21 3.40
C PHE A 198 0.20 14.23 2.42
N HIS A 199 1.10 14.74 1.60
CA HIS A 199 1.86 13.96 0.65
C HIS A 199 3.30 14.46 0.55
N VAL A 200 4.22 13.49 0.49
CA VAL A 200 5.64 13.71 0.26
C VAL A 200 5.97 13.13 -1.11
N GLY A 201 6.45 14.00 -2.00
CA GLY A 201 6.81 13.64 -3.37
C GLY A 201 7.97 12.65 -3.45
N ALA A 202 8.23 12.15 -4.65
CA ALA A 202 9.33 11.22 -4.89
C ALA A 202 10.71 11.94 -4.84
N PRO A 203 11.83 11.21 -4.72
CA PRO A 203 13.18 11.79 -4.70
C PRO A 203 13.49 12.68 -5.91
N GLU A 204 12.90 12.38 -7.09
CA GLU A 204 13.06 13.17 -8.32
C GLU A 204 12.47 14.58 -8.18
N THR A 205 11.44 14.72 -7.34
CA THR A 205 10.82 16.00 -6.98
C THR A 205 11.38 16.57 -5.69
N LYS A 206 12.51 16.03 -5.19
CA LYS A 206 13.15 16.44 -3.93
C LYS A 206 12.20 16.38 -2.74
N PHE A 207 11.41 15.31 -2.68
CA PHE A 207 10.44 15.08 -1.61
C PHE A 207 9.46 16.24 -1.39
N ARG A 208 9.01 16.85 -2.50
CA ARG A 208 8.10 18.01 -2.49
C ARG A 208 6.90 17.81 -1.56
N LEU A 209 6.64 18.78 -0.70
CA LEU A 209 5.49 18.77 0.20
C LEU A 209 4.19 19.06 -0.57
N SER A 210 3.11 18.41 -0.18
CA SER A 210 1.76 18.85 -0.52
C SER A 210 0.84 18.66 0.69
N VAL A 211 0.20 19.74 1.12
CA VAL A 211 -0.73 19.73 2.25
C VAL A 211 -2.10 20.25 1.86
N GLY A 212 -3.13 19.70 2.50
CA GLY A 212 -4.52 20.09 2.33
C GLY A 212 -4.93 21.25 3.22
N ARG A 213 -6.25 21.38 3.41
CA ARG A 213 -6.84 22.40 4.27
C ARG A 213 -6.40 22.23 5.72
N TYR A 214 -5.95 23.34 6.31
CA TYR A 214 -5.60 23.47 7.72
C TYR A 214 -6.83 23.49 8.65
N SER A 215 -6.66 22.95 9.85
CA SER A 215 -7.52 23.11 11.03
C SER A 215 -6.69 22.95 12.29
N GLY A 216 -6.95 23.71 13.34
CA GLY A 216 -6.24 23.61 14.63
C GLY A 216 -6.24 24.92 15.38
N ASP A 217 -5.54 24.94 16.50
CA ASP A 217 -5.37 26.11 17.38
C ASP A 217 -3.91 26.62 17.43
N ALA A 218 -2.95 25.89 16.84
CA ALA A 218 -1.55 26.30 16.78
C ALA A 218 -1.24 27.43 15.77
N GLY A 219 -2.22 27.84 14.95
CA GLY A 219 -1.98 28.63 13.75
C GLY A 219 -1.44 27.81 12.57
N ASP A 220 -1.55 28.38 11.35
CA ASP A 220 -1.14 27.72 10.10
C ASP A 220 0.30 28.08 9.72
N GLY A 221 1.22 27.15 10.00
CA GLY A 221 2.65 27.27 9.74
C GLY A 221 3.15 26.55 8.49
N LEU A 222 2.31 25.80 7.77
CA LEU A 222 2.75 24.87 6.71
C LEU A 222 2.00 25.01 5.38
N SER A 223 0.79 25.55 5.33
CA SER A 223 0.06 25.65 4.06
C SER A 223 0.78 26.50 3.01
N ASP A 224 1.51 27.54 3.43
CA ASP A 224 2.34 28.36 2.52
C ASP A 224 3.61 27.64 2.03
N LYS A 225 3.94 26.49 2.61
CA LYS A 225 5.05 25.63 2.19
C LYS A 225 4.63 24.52 1.25
N SER A 226 3.33 24.34 1.02
CA SER A 226 2.82 23.38 0.04
C SER A 226 3.43 23.67 -1.33
N GLY A 227 4.00 22.64 -1.96
CA GLY A 227 4.72 22.74 -3.23
C GLY A 227 6.22 22.97 -3.11
N SER A 228 6.77 23.17 -1.91
CA SER A 228 8.21 23.39 -1.69
C SER A 228 8.97 22.06 -1.62
N SER A 229 10.21 22.05 -2.09
CA SER A 229 11.13 20.92 -1.98
C SER A 229 11.73 20.84 -0.58
N PHE A 230 12.19 19.65 -0.17
CA PHE A 230 12.93 19.49 1.08
C PHE A 230 14.37 20.00 0.91
N SER A 231 14.95 20.60 1.94
CA SER A 231 16.33 21.10 1.93
C SER A 231 17.07 20.69 3.19
N THR A 232 18.34 20.35 3.04
CA THR A 232 19.29 20.07 4.13
C THR A 232 20.53 20.96 3.97
N HIS A 233 21.41 20.95 4.97
CA HIS A 233 22.62 21.78 4.94
C HIS A 233 23.60 21.40 3.81
N ASP A 234 23.49 20.19 3.25
CA ASP A 234 24.30 19.67 2.14
C ASP A 234 23.53 19.58 0.81
N ALA A 235 22.22 19.85 0.80
CA ALA A 235 21.39 19.86 -0.40
C ALA A 235 20.38 21.02 -0.37
N ASP A 236 20.74 22.10 -1.08
CA ASP A 236 19.93 23.30 -1.20
C ASP A 236 18.87 23.17 -2.30
N ASN A 237 17.60 23.09 -1.92
CA ASN A 237 16.47 23.05 -2.84
C ASN A 237 15.40 24.10 -2.48
N ASP A 238 15.76 25.11 -1.69
CA ASP A 238 14.85 26.18 -1.30
C ASP A 238 14.82 27.29 -2.36
N THR A 239 14.12 28.39 -2.08
CA THR A 239 13.92 29.48 -3.06
C THR A 239 14.72 30.73 -2.72
N TRP A 240 15.56 30.67 -1.69
CA TRP A 240 16.43 31.78 -1.30
C TRP A 240 17.79 31.65 -2.02
N ASP A 241 18.53 32.76 -2.12
CA ASP A 241 19.84 32.77 -2.80
C ASP A 241 20.94 32.11 -1.95
N ASP A 242 20.70 32.00 -0.64
CA ASP A 242 21.53 31.32 0.35
C ASP A 242 20.78 30.10 0.88
N ASN A 243 21.50 29.18 1.52
CA ASN A 243 20.91 27.94 2.03
C ASN A 243 20.18 28.17 3.37
N CYS A 244 18.85 28.07 3.37
CA CYS A 244 18.03 28.21 4.58
C CYS A 244 18.38 27.16 5.64
N ALA A 245 18.62 25.91 5.23
CA ALA A 245 18.93 24.81 6.15
C ALA A 245 20.24 25.06 6.94
N LYS A 246 21.27 25.63 6.30
CA LYS A 246 22.51 26.04 6.99
C LYS A 246 22.27 27.17 7.97
N LYS A 247 21.50 28.18 7.57
CA LYS A 247 21.25 29.38 8.37
C LYS A 247 20.39 29.09 9.60
N PHE A 248 19.38 28.23 9.46
CA PHE A 248 18.38 27.93 10.48
C PHE A 248 18.55 26.55 11.13
N ARG A 249 19.72 25.92 10.93
CA ARG A 249 20.21 24.73 11.65
C ARG A 249 19.21 23.58 11.70
N GLY A 250 18.57 23.30 10.58
CA GLY A 250 17.60 22.21 10.46
C GLY A 250 17.46 21.73 9.04
N ALA A 251 16.48 20.86 8.82
CA ALA A 251 16.06 20.46 7.49
C ALA A 251 14.55 20.47 7.38
N TYR A 252 14.03 21.11 6.34
CA TYR A 252 12.60 21.29 6.18
C TYR A 252 12.23 21.60 4.74
N TRP A 253 10.93 21.73 4.48
CA TRP A 253 10.40 22.27 3.23
C TRP A 253 10.51 23.79 3.22
N TYR A 254 11.74 24.29 3.09
CA TYR A 254 12.04 25.71 3.11
C TYR A 254 11.64 26.42 1.80
N THR A 255 11.48 27.75 1.91
CA THR A 255 11.20 28.69 0.83
C THR A 255 12.20 29.85 0.93
N ASN A 256 11.79 31.00 1.47
CA ASN A 256 12.69 32.10 1.86
C ASN A 256 12.27 32.70 3.21
N CYS A 257 12.59 32.08 4.35
CA CYS A 257 13.02 30.70 4.51
C CYS A 257 11.90 29.85 5.10
N HIS A 258 11.44 30.19 6.30
CA HIS A 258 10.40 29.40 6.97
C HIS A 258 9.41 30.22 7.78
N ARG A 259 8.25 29.59 7.99
CA ARG A 259 7.30 29.88 9.07
C ARG A 259 7.30 28.80 10.14
N ALA A 260 7.76 27.60 9.81
CA ALA A 260 7.94 26.49 10.74
C ALA A 260 9.34 25.89 10.55
N ASN A 261 10.01 25.59 11.66
CA ASN A 261 11.34 24.97 11.70
C ASN A 261 11.38 23.87 12.75
N LEU A 262 10.49 22.88 12.63
CA LEU A 262 10.31 21.85 13.67
C LEU A 262 11.52 20.90 13.82
N ASN A 263 12.43 20.92 12.85
CA ASN A 263 13.69 20.19 12.86
C ASN A 263 14.89 21.10 13.16
N GLY A 264 14.65 22.32 13.66
CA GLY A 264 15.70 23.25 14.06
C GLY A 264 16.45 22.81 15.32
N TYR A 265 17.40 23.65 15.72
CA TYR A 265 18.16 23.45 16.95
C TYR A 265 17.23 23.55 18.16
N GLN A 266 17.46 22.72 19.18
CA GLN A 266 16.62 22.72 20.38
C GLN A 266 17.30 23.51 21.49
N TYR A 267 16.75 24.68 21.78
CA TYR A 267 17.15 25.50 22.91
C TYR A 267 16.37 25.10 24.17
N GLU A 268 17.01 25.19 25.33
CA GLU A 268 16.36 25.02 26.62
C GLU A 268 15.70 26.33 27.04
N GLY A 269 14.45 26.53 26.60
CA GLY A 269 13.70 27.77 26.84
C GLY A 269 14.13 28.94 25.95
N ASN A 270 13.93 30.16 26.44
CA ASN A 270 14.16 31.39 25.67
C ASN A 270 15.61 31.53 25.20
N HIS A 271 15.77 31.92 23.93
CA HIS A 271 17.07 32.21 23.33
C HIS A 271 17.04 33.52 22.52
N THR A 272 18.22 34.10 22.30
CA THR A 272 18.38 35.37 21.55
C THR A 272 18.75 35.16 20.08
N SER A 273 19.05 33.92 19.66
CA SER A 273 19.35 33.62 18.26
C SER A 273 18.12 33.80 17.38
N TYR A 274 18.38 34.18 16.13
CA TYR A 274 17.32 34.51 15.19
C TYR A 274 16.79 33.24 14.51
N ALA A 275 15.65 32.76 14.98
CA ALA A 275 14.77 31.79 14.31
C ALA A 275 15.43 30.45 13.88
N ASP A 276 16.58 30.07 14.43
CA ASP A 276 17.27 28.79 14.17
C ASP A 276 16.84 27.66 15.13
N GLY A 277 15.93 27.97 16.05
CA GLY A 277 15.32 27.04 16.99
C GLY A 277 14.20 26.14 16.40
N ILE A 278 13.55 25.36 17.26
CA ILE A 278 12.26 24.72 16.96
C ILE A 278 11.16 25.79 16.97
N ASN A 279 10.69 26.16 15.78
CA ASN A 279 9.79 27.30 15.60
C ASN A 279 8.48 26.93 14.92
N TRP A 280 7.38 27.57 15.33
CA TRP A 280 6.08 27.53 14.66
C TRP A 280 5.42 28.92 14.68
N THR A 281 5.15 29.50 13.50
CA THR A 281 4.56 30.85 13.42
C THR A 281 3.16 30.86 14.02
N ARG A 282 2.86 31.89 14.83
CA ARG A 282 1.56 32.11 15.51
C ARG A 282 1.20 31.10 16.60
N PHE A 283 2.19 30.39 17.15
CA PHE A 283 1.96 29.56 18.33
C PHE A 283 1.38 30.37 19.51
N GLN A 284 1.76 31.64 19.66
CA GLN A 284 1.24 32.54 20.71
C GLN A 284 0.14 33.49 20.20
N THR A 285 -0.95 33.62 20.96
CA THR A 285 -2.10 34.52 20.69
C THR A 285 -2.25 35.68 21.69
N THR A 286 -1.35 35.87 22.66
CA THR A 286 -1.54 36.91 23.70
C THR A 286 -0.29 37.75 23.99
N THR A 287 -0.44 39.04 23.69
CA THR A 287 0.17 40.27 24.24
C THR A 287 1.23 40.14 25.34
N THR A 288 2.52 40.15 24.98
CA THR A 288 3.58 40.64 25.89
C THR A 288 4.60 41.49 25.12
N THR A 289 4.41 42.81 25.21
CA THR A 289 5.36 43.92 25.07
C THR A 289 6.76 43.66 24.47
N THR A 290 6.99 44.25 23.29
CA THR A 290 8.16 45.06 22.88
C THR A 290 9.57 44.66 23.33
N THR A 291 9.88 43.37 23.42
CA THR A 291 11.27 42.94 23.64
C THR A 291 11.66 41.95 22.55
N THR A 292 12.78 42.20 21.88
CA THR A 292 13.36 41.49 20.73
C THR A 292 13.84 40.05 21.05
N THR A 293 13.17 39.39 22.00
CA THR A 293 13.40 38.00 22.39
C THR A 293 12.29 37.19 21.74
N PHE A 294 12.62 36.19 20.92
CA PHE A 294 11.62 35.24 20.44
C PHE A 294 11.05 34.51 21.66
N PRO A 295 9.76 34.72 22.01
CA PRO A 295 9.22 34.19 23.24
C PRO A 295 9.07 32.66 23.13
N SER A 296 9.51 31.97 24.18
CA SER A 296 9.26 30.58 24.54
C SER A 296 9.38 29.56 23.40
N SER A 297 10.55 28.94 23.30
CA SER A 297 10.79 27.85 22.37
C SER A 297 9.85 26.68 22.62
N ILE A 298 9.43 26.05 21.54
CA ILE A 298 8.72 24.78 21.57
C ILE A 298 9.63 23.76 22.25
N SER A 299 9.13 23.09 23.29
CA SER A 299 9.85 22.09 24.08
C SER A 299 9.77 20.73 23.39
N ASP A 300 8.56 20.33 23.01
CA ASP A 300 8.24 19.03 22.43
C ASP A 300 7.45 19.19 21.12
N VAL A 301 7.70 18.27 20.18
CA VAL A 301 7.02 18.22 18.89
C VAL A 301 6.72 16.79 18.54
N THR A 302 5.50 16.50 18.08
CA THR A 302 5.17 15.22 17.45
C THR A 302 4.49 15.46 16.11
N LEU A 303 5.05 14.93 15.02
CA LEU A 303 4.38 14.89 13.72
C LEU A 303 3.95 13.46 13.43
N SER A 304 2.68 13.30 13.08
CA SER A 304 2.10 12.00 12.77
C SER A 304 1.19 12.04 11.55
N LEU A 305 1.12 10.91 10.85
CA LEU A 305 0.23 10.73 9.71
C LEU A 305 -0.74 9.58 9.98
N SER A 306 -1.96 9.71 9.47
CA SER A 306 -2.98 8.66 9.58
C SER A 306 -3.80 8.62 8.31
N ALA A 307 -4.22 7.41 7.92
CA ALA A 307 -5.05 7.25 6.74
C ALA A 307 -6.40 7.92 6.98
N SER A 308 -6.78 8.84 6.09
CA SER A 308 -8.08 9.49 6.17
C SER A 308 -9.16 8.49 5.77
N LEU A 309 -10.25 8.43 6.55
CA LEU A 309 -11.46 7.65 6.24
C LEU A 309 -12.21 8.27 5.05
N SER A 310 -11.63 8.23 3.86
CA SER A 310 -12.31 8.43 2.57
C SER A 310 -11.36 7.96 1.45
N LEU A 311 -11.61 6.92 0.67
CA LEU A 311 -12.83 6.20 0.37
C LEU A 311 -12.66 4.74 0.80
N SER A 312 -13.68 4.20 1.47
CA SER A 312 -14.02 2.80 1.26
C SER A 312 -14.11 2.63 -0.26
N ARG A 313 -13.15 1.91 -0.85
CA ARG A 313 -13.32 1.34 -2.19
C ARG A 313 -14.43 0.30 -2.05
N LYS A 314 -15.67 0.73 -1.87
CA LYS A 314 -16.75 -0.04 -2.46
C LYS A 314 -16.40 -0.05 -3.95
N PRO A 315 -16.15 -1.22 -4.57
CA PRO A 315 -16.17 -1.30 -6.02
C PRO A 315 -17.49 -0.63 -6.46
N PRO A 316 -17.51 0.13 -7.57
CA PRO A 316 -18.74 0.71 -8.05
C PRO A 316 -19.78 -0.42 -8.14
N GLU A 317 -20.84 -0.33 -7.33
CA GLU A 317 -21.98 -1.22 -7.45
C GLU A 317 -22.56 -0.95 -8.85
N CYS A 318 -22.43 -1.96 -9.72
CA CYS A 318 -23.18 -1.99 -10.96
C CYS A 318 -24.66 -2.09 -10.58
N LEU A 319 -25.36 -0.97 -10.57
CA LEU A 319 -26.81 -0.97 -10.48
C LEU A 319 -27.34 -1.76 -11.69
N GLY A 320 -28.08 -2.83 -11.40
CA GLY A 320 -28.67 -3.71 -12.39
C GLY A 320 -29.59 -2.96 -13.37
N PRO A 321 -29.88 -3.56 -14.54
CA PRO A 321 -30.54 -2.87 -15.62
C PRO A 321 -31.96 -2.45 -15.25
N HIS A 322 -32.24 -1.15 -15.32
CA HIS A 322 -33.60 -0.70 -15.56
C HIS A 322 -33.90 -0.81 -17.06
N SER A 323 -35.05 -1.42 -17.31
CA SER A 323 -35.58 -1.87 -18.60
C SER A 323 -35.54 -0.85 -19.75
N HIS A 324 -35.32 -1.39 -20.95
CA HIS A 324 -35.64 -0.84 -22.28
C HIS A 324 -34.81 0.35 -22.81
N SER A 325 -33.50 0.16 -22.98
CA SER A 325 -32.77 0.51 -24.22
C SER A 325 -31.29 0.12 -24.02
N GLY A 326 -30.80 -0.79 -24.85
CA GLY A 326 -29.50 -1.45 -24.66
C GLY A 326 -28.28 -0.61 -25.03
N ASP A 327 -28.10 0.57 -24.44
CA ASP A 327 -26.88 1.38 -24.60
C ASP A 327 -26.23 1.71 -23.24
N LEU A 328 -25.14 1.02 -22.92
CA LEU A 328 -24.26 1.36 -21.78
C LEU A 328 -23.38 2.56 -22.16
N ARG A 329 -23.74 3.77 -21.70
CA ARG A 329 -22.85 4.94 -21.72
C ARG A 329 -22.17 5.12 -20.36
N CYS A 330 -20.86 4.90 -20.31
CA CYS A 330 -20.02 5.36 -19.19
C CYS A 330 -19.52 6.78 -19.49
N LEU A 331 -19.81 7.74 -18.61
CA LEU A 331 -19.17 9.07 -18.66
C LEU A 331 -17.74 8.98 -18.10
N PRO A 332 -16.74 9.62 -18.73
CA PRO A 332 -15.36 9.60 -18.23
C PRO A 332 -15.19 10.58 -17.06
N PRO A 333 -14.48 10.21 -15.97
CA PRO A 333 -13.95 11.20 -15.04
C PRO A 333 -12.82 11.98 -15.71
N HIS A 334 -12.77 13.27 -15.39
CA HIS A 334 -11.81 14.25 -15.92
C HIS A 334 -10.35 13.73 -15.94
N THR A 335 -9.70 14.07 -17.04
CA THR A 335 -8.33 13.73 -17.44
C THR A 335 -7.27 14.15 -16.42
N ALA A 336 -6.47 13.18 -15.95
CA ALA A 336 -5.05 13.37 -15.68
C ALA A 336 -4.30 12.06 -15.94
N THR A 337 -3.28 12.15 -16.78
CA THR A 337 -2.47 11.10 -17.39
C THR A 337 -1.81 10.13 -16.39
N ARG A 338 -2.15 8.84 -16.45
CA ARG A 338 -1.34 7.73 -15.92
C ARG A 338 -1.09 6.67 -17.00
N ARG A 339 -0.04 6.86 -17.81
CA ARG A 339 0.42 5.86 -18.80
C ARG A 339 1.80 5.26 -18.53
N ALA A 340 2.45 5.57 -17.40
CA ALA A 340 3.80 5.09 -17.12
C ALA A 340 3.90 3.93 -16.09
N HIS A 341 2.93 3.74 -15.18
CA HIS A 341 3.08 2.75 -14.09
C HIS A 341 2.71 1.30 -14.43
N ARG A 342 1.94 1.06 -15.50
CA ARG A 342 1.45 -0.29 -15.86
C ARG A 342 2.53 -1.15 -16.54
N ALA A 343 3.56 -0.52 -17.13
CA ALA A 343 4.63 -1.22 -17.85
C ALA A 343 5.70 -1.83 -16.92
N SER A 344 5.98 -1.20 -15.77
CA SER A 344 7.00 -1.68 -14.83
C SER A 344 6.57 -2.91 -14.04
N LEU A 345 5.28 -3.04 -13.70
CA LEU A 345 4.75 -4.21 -13.01
C LEU A 345 4.79 -5.47 -13.89
N HIS A 346 4.48 -5.33 -15.19
CA HIS A 346 4.58 -6.44 -16.16
C HIS A 346 6.03 -6.87 -16.44
N ARG A 347 7.01 -5.95 -16.39
CA ARG A 347 8.44 -6.30 -16.53
C ARG A 347 8.98 -7.04 -15.30
N ALA A 348 8.60 -6.60 -14.09
CA ALA A 348 9.05 -7.22 -12.85
C ALA A 348 8.50 -8.66 -12.69
N LEU A 349 7.27 -8.91 -13.15
CA LEU A 349 6.67 -10.25 -13.15
C LEU A 349 7.28 -11.17 -14.23
N ARG A 350 7.66 -10.63 -15.39
CA ARG A 350 8.34 -11.41 -16.46
C ARG A 350 9.77 -11.84 -16.10
N ALA A 351 10.50 -11.02 -15.34
CA ALA A 351 11.89 -11.35 -14.97
C ALA A 351 11.98 -12.53 -13.98
N ARG A 352 11.02 -12.68 -13.06
CA ARG A 352 10.98 -13.82 -12.12
C ARG A 352 10.45 -15.13 -12.73
N SER A 353 9.77 -15.06 -13.87
CA SER A 353 9.27 -16.23 -14.60
C SER A 353 10.40 -17.00 -15.32
N HIS A 354 11.46 -16.31 -15.74
CA HIS A 354 12.55 -16.93 -16.52
C HIS A 354 13.48 -17.84 -15.70
N GLU A 355 13.59 -17.65 -14.39
CA GLU A 355 14.47 -18.45 -13.53
C GLU A 355 13.82 -19.75 -13.03
N ASN A 356 12.49 -19.79 -12.94
CA ASN A 356 11.74 -20.97 -12.47
C ASN A 356 11.17 -21.84 -13.60
N ALA A 357 11.01 -21.31 -14.82
CA ALA A 357 10.48 -22.07 -15.96
C ALA A 357 11.42 -23.17 -16.48
N THR A 358 12.73 -23.07 -16.22
CA THR A 358 13.72 -24.04 -16.74
C THR A 358 13.73 -25.37 -15.98
N LYS A 359 13.07 -25.48 -14.81
CA LYS A 359 13.06 -26.71 -14.00
C LYS A 359 11.92 -27.69 -14.32
N TYR A 360 10.88 -27.30 -15.06
CA TYR A 360 9.66 -28.10 -15.23
C TYR A 360 9.36 -28.59 -16.67
N CYS A 361 10.21 -28.30 -17.66
CA CYS A 361 9.90 -28.61 -19.06
C CYS A 361 10.36 -29.99 -19.61
N CYS A 362 10.84 -30.94 -18.80
CA CYS A 362 11.46 -32.17 -19.35
C CYS A 362 10.69 -33.50 -19.22
N VAL A 363 9.42 -33.57 -18.82
CA VAL A 363 8.77 -34.89 -18.56
C VAL A 363 7.65 -35.30 -19.51
N LEU A 364 7.22 -34.51 -20.50
CA LEU A 364 6.08 -34.91 -21.36
C LEU A 364 6.40 -34.93 -22.86
N ARG A 365 7.42 -35.69 -23.25
CA ARG A 365 7.64 -36.04 -24.67
C ARG A 365 8.04 -37.49 -24.86
N ALA A 366 7.13 -38.42 -24.61
CA ALA A 366 7.04 -39.69 -25.34
C ALA A 366 5.78 -40.45 -24.92
N GLU A 367 4.69 -40.31 -25.67
CA GLU A 367 3.79 -41.42 -25.99
C GLU A 367 2.80 -40.99 -27.09
N LYS A 368 3.20 -41.23 -28.33
CA LYS A 368 2.31 -41.17 -29.50
C LYS A 368 2.26 -42.58 -30.12
N GLN A 369 1.20 -43.29 -29.76
CA GLN A 369 0.42 -44.28 -30.51
C GLN A 369 1.07 -45.05 -31.68
N ARG A 370 0.83 -46.36 -31.71
CA ARG A 370 0.22 -47.02 -32.90
C ARG A 370 -0.48 -48.33 -32.53
N PRO A 371 -1.71 -48.58 -33.02
CA PRO A 371 -2.39 -49.88 -32.94
C PRO A 371 -2.26 -50.67 -34.25
N GLN A 372 -2.11 -51.99 -34.20
CA GLN A 372 -2.49 -52.89 -35.30
C GLN A 372 -3.09 -54.21 -34.79
N ARG A 373 -4.00 -54.72 -35.62
CA ARG A 373 -5.04 -55.75 -35.43
C ARG A 373 -4.53 -57.19 -35.22
N PRO A 374 -5.44 -58.12 -34.82
CA PRO A 374 -5.10 -59.49 -34.45
C PRO A 374 -5.17 -60.45 -35.66
N THR A 375 -4.30 -61.46 -35.67
CA THR A 375 -4.45 -62.68 -36.47
C THR A 375 -3.97 -63.90 -35.67
N THR A 376 -4.73 -64.97 -35.85
CA THR A 376 -4.81 -66.25 -35.13
C THR A 376 -3.74 -67.30 -35.47
N ALA A 377 -3.51 -68.20 -34.50
CA ALA A 377 -3.00 -69.60 -34.60
C ALA A 377 -1.54 -69.78 -35.09
N ARG A 378 -0.67 -70.63 -34.50
CA ARG A 378 -0.76 -72.09 -34.29
C ARG A 378 0.49 -72.59 -33.49
N HIS A 379 0.35 -73.77 -32.85
CA HIS A 379 1.36 -74.78 -32.41
C HIS A 379 2.75 -74.76 -33.11
N GLN A 380 3.90 -75.24 -32.60
CA GLN A 380 4.39 -75.96 -31.40
C GLN A 380 5.98 -75.96 -31.48
N PRO A 381 6.75 -76.62 -30.58
CA PRO A 381 8.12 -76.21 -30.17
C PRO A 381 9.29 -76.97 -30.85
N LYS A 382 10.53 -76.48 -30.62
CA LYS A 382 11.83 -77.21 -30.48
C LYS A 382 12.98 -76.18 -30.34
N GLU A 383 13.81 -76.23 -29.28
CA GLU A 383 15.18 -76.83 -29.23
C GLU A 383 16.15 -76.21 -30.26
N VAL A 384 17.44 -75.86 -30.03
CA VAL A 384 18.48 -76.18 -29.04
C VAL A 384 19.77 -75.37 -29.42
N HIS A 385 20.71 -75.18 -28.47
CA HIS A 385 22.13 -74.75 -28.58
C HIS A 385 22.42 -73.32 -29.12
N THR A 386 23.31 -72.52 -28.53
CA THR A 386 24.63 -72.76 -27.87
C THR A 386 24.86 -71.76 -26.75
#